data_AF-A0A391NDD7-F1
#
_entry.id   AF-A0A391NDD7-F1
#
_cell.length_a   1.000
_cell.length_b   1.000
_cell.length_c   1.000
_cell.angle_alpha   90.00
_cell.angle_beta   90.00
_cell.angle_gamma   90.00
#
_symmetry.space_group_name_H-M   'P 1'
#
loop_
_entity.id
_entity.type
_entity.pdbx_description
1 polymer ?
#
loop_
_entity_poly.entity_id
_entity_poly.type
_entity_poly.pdbx_seq_one_letter_code
_entity_poly.pdbx_strand_id
1 'polypeptide(L)'
;MKRSQRGLSLVELMIAMVIGLILMTGVLQIFIGSKRVYTTQDALSRIQENGRLAIDFIVRDSRMAGYAGCASGYNSSLHNGLNINIATASQRLLYDFEMPIEGLDNVGSISGWGSGVAPVNGTDVLFVRGAFTGDIGIKANNSSGNLRAETSSPVVAGVDGGPSCTANGSLCTDDIVMISDCAKSRVFQVTTLNADGASAALVVHAASGSPGNAPPASWGGASAPPEEVFGVESEILRVSTLVYFIGQNAAGRRALYQRAGSNGSVELVEGIQDMQITYGYDTSGDGLPNNYVSASAISNADRATHVASWAKVVSVRIALLLQSQEENIVETPQQITFNGNVLNPTGGAQDRRLRQVFISTVGIRSRLD
;
A
#
# COMPACT_ATOMS: atom_id res chain seq x y z
N MET A 1 -25.80 67.92 43.33
CA MET A 1 -26.05 67.04 44.48
C MET A 1 -25.31 65.72 44.26
N LYS A 2 -24.26 65.43 45.04
CA LYS A 2 -23.59 64.11 45.02
C LYS A 2 -24.40 63.17 45.91
N ARG A 3 -25.03 62.15 45.31
CA ARG A 3 -25.69 61.08 46.07
C ARG A 3 -24.62 60.30 46.85
N SER A 4 -24.73 60.31 48.18
CA SER A 4 -23.91 59.50 49.08
C SER A 4 -24.25 58.02 48.92
N GLN A 5 -23.23 57.19 48.66
CA GLN A 5 -23.35 55.73 48.59
C GLN A 5 -23.70 55.19 49.99
N ARG A 6 -24.85 54.53 50.13
CA ARG A 6 -25.21 53.80 51.36
C ARG A 6 -24.36 52.52 51.39
N GLY A 7 -23.61 52.30 52.47
CA GLY A 7 -22.72 51.15 52.63
C GLY A 7 -23.46 49.81 52.55
N LEU A 8 -22.81 48.79 51.97
CA LEU A 8 -23.32 47.44 51.81
C LEU A 8 -23.36 46.69 53.16
N SER A 9 -24.41 45.90 53.39
CA SER A 9 -24.46 45.01 54.56
C SER A 9 -23.59 43.77 54.35
N LEU A 10 -23.04 43.22 55.44
CA LEU A 10 -22.28 41.96 55.44
C LEU A 10 -23.09 40.81 54.79
N VAL A 11 -24.42 40.82 55.00
CA VAL A 11 -25.35 39.84 54.44
C VAL A 11 -25.51 40.01 52.91
N GLU A 12 -25.58 41.24 52.39
CA GLU A 12 -25.61 41.47 50.94
C GLU A 12 -24.34 40.96 50.26
N LEU A 13 -23.17 41.15 50.87
CA LEU A 13 -21.91 40.61 50.36
C LEU A 13 -21.93 39.08 50.36
N MET A 14 -22.43 38.45 51.42
CA MET A 14 -22.56 36.99 51.47
C MET A 14 -23.50 36.46 50.39
N ILE A 15 -24.67 37.07 50.21
CA ILE A 15 -25.64 36.68 49.17
C ILE A 15 -25.05 36.87 47.77
N ALA A 16 -24.39 38.00 47.51
CA ALA A 16 -23.77 38.29 46.22
C ALA A 16 -22.67 37.27 45.87
N MET A 17 -21.85 36.87 46.85
CA MET A 17 -20.81 35.84 46.65
C MET A 17 -21.42 34.46 46.37
N VAL A 18 -22.46 34.06 47.10
CA VAL A 18 -23.13 32.77 46.88
C VAL A 18 -23.78 32.72 45.48
N ILE A 19 -24.48 33.77 45.07
CA ILE A 19 -25.08 33.85 43.73
C ILE A 19 -23.99 33.84 42.66
N GLY A 20 -22.90 34.60 42.86
CA GLY A 20 -21.76 34.62 41.95
C GLY A 20 -21.12 33.24 41.75
N LEU A 21 -20.94 32.47 42.83
CA LEU A 21 -20.41 31.10 42.78
C LEU A 21 -21.34 30.14 42.05
N ILE A 22 -22.66 30.22 42.28
CA ILE A 22 -23.64 29.37 41.59
C ILE A 22 -23.63 29.66 40.08
N LEU A 23 -23.65 30.94 39.70
CA LEU A 23 -23.61 31.34 38.28
C LEU A 23 -22.31 30.91 37.61
N MET A 24 -21.15 31.12 38.26
CA MET A 24 -19.86 30.69 37.72
C MET A 24 -19.79 29.18 37.54
N THR A 25 -20.35 28.40 38.48
CA THR A 25 -20.42 26.94 38.36
C THR A 25 -21.24 26.52 37.15
N GLY A 26 -22.39 27.15 36.91
CA GLY A 26 -23.23 26.90 35.73
C GLY A 26 -22.51 27.23 34.42
N VAL A 27 -21.83 28.38 34.35
CA VAL A 27 -21.05 28.77 33.15
C VAL A 27 -19.90 27.81 32.89
N LEU A 28 -19.18 27.38 33.95
CA LEU A 28 -18.08 26.43 33.83
C LEU A 28 -18.56 25.07 33.30
N GLN A 29 -19.71 24.58 33.78
CA GLN A 29 -20.30 23.32 33.28
C GLN A 29 -20.63 23.40 31.79
N ILE A 30 -21.24 24.50 31.34
CA ILE A 30 -21.54 24.71 29.91
C ILE A 30 -20.25 24.76 29.10
N PHE A 31 -19.24 25.49 29.57
CA PHE A 31 -17.95 25.59 28.88
C PHE A 31 -17.25 24.24 28.74
N ILE A 32 -17.23 23.43 29.79
CA ILE A 32 -16.65 22.08 29.77
C ILE A 32 -17.42 21.17 28.80
N GLY A 33 -18.76 21.22 28.84
CA GLY A 33 -19.61 20.48 27.91
C GLY A 33 -19.34 20.85 26.45
N SER A 34 -19.31 22.15 26.14
CA SER A 34 -19.00 22.65 24.80
C SER A 34 -17.61 22.27 24.33
N LYS A 35 -16.59 22.36 25.20
CA LYS A 35 -15.21 21.94 24.87
C LYS A 35 -15.14 20.45 24.57
N ARG A 36 -15.85 19.63 25.35
CA ARG A 36 -15.91 18.18 25.15
C ARG A 36 -16.54 17.84 23.79
N VAL A 37 -17.71 18.42 23.50
CA VAL A 37 -18.40 18.24 22.22
C VAL A 37 -17.48 18.64 21.07
N TYR A 38 -16.80 19.78 21.18
CA TYR A 38 -15.84 20.24 20.17
C TYR A 38 -14.71 19.24 19.94
N THR A 39 -14.05 18.74 20.99
CA THR A 39 -12.96 17.77 20.86
C THR A 39 -13.41 16.44 20.28
N THR A 40 -14.62 15.97 20.63
CA THR A 40 -15.19 14.74 20.06
C THR A 40 -15.53 14.92 18.59
N GLN A 41 -16.07 16.07 18.19
CA GLN A 41 -16.37 16.37 16.80
C GLN A 41 -15.09 16.48 15.95
N ASP A 42 -14.05 17.15 16.45
CA ASP A 42 -12.76 17.23 15.76
C ASP A 42 -12.11 15.84 15.59
N ALA A 43 -12.06 15.05 16.66
CA ALA A 43 -11.53 13.69 16.61
C ALA A 43 -12.31 12.79 15.63
N LEU A 44 -13.64 12.89 15.62
CA LEU A 44 -14.48 12.14 14.67
C LEU A 44 -14.22 12.58 13.22
N SER A 45 -14.09 13.88 12.97
CA SER A 45 -13.79 14.41 11.64
C SER A 45 -12.46 13.87 11.13
N ARG A 46 -11.41 13.90 11.96
CA ARG A 46 -10.09 13.37 11.62
C ARG A 46 -10.12 11.87 11.33
N ILE A 47 -10.82 11.09 12.17
CA ILE A 47 -10.99 9.65 11.94
C ILE A 47 -11.71 9.37 10.62
N GLN A 48 -12.75 10.13 10.28
CA GLN A 48 -13.48 9.94 9.03
C GLN A 48 -12.65 10.31 7.80
N GLU A 49 -11.91 11.43 7.86
CA GLU A 49 -11.00 11.85 6.81
C GLU A 49 -9.88 10.83 6.59
N ASN A 50 -9.16 10.48 7.66
CA ASN A 50 -8.07 9.49 7.62
C ASN A 50 -8.59 8.11 7.18
N GLY A 51 -9.75 7.69 7.65
CA GLY A 51 -10.36 6.41 7.28
C GLY A 51 -10.67 6.33 5.80
N ARG A 52 -11.26 7.40 5.22
CA ARG A 52 -11.54 7.48 3.80
C ARG A 52 -10.25 7.50 2.96
N LEU A 53 -9.26 8.29 3.38
CA LEU A 53 -7.99 8.42 2.68
C LEU A 53 -7.20 7.09 2.66
N ALA A 54 -7.12 6.41 3.80
CA ALA A 54 -6.46 5.12 3.92
C ALA A 54 -7.09 4.04 3.04
N ILE A 55 -8.43 3.98 3.00
CA ILE A 55 -9.15 3.07 2.12
C ILE A 55 -8.92 3.42 0.64
N ASP A 56 -8.93 4.70 0.27
CA ASP A 56 -8.74 5.11 -1.13
C ASP A 56 -7.38 4.68 -1.69
N PHE A 57 -6.30 4.87 -0.92
CA PHE A 57 -4.96 4.42 -1.33
C PHE A 57 -4.93 2.91 -1.60
N ILE A 58 -5.36 2.10 -0.63
CA ILE A 58 -5.30 0.63 -0.74
C ILE A 58 -6.22 0.14 -1.86
N VAL A 59 -7.44 0.67 -1.98
CA VAL A 59 -8.42 0.25 -2.98
C VAL A 59 -7.95 0.60 -4.40
N ARG A 60 -7.43 1.82 -4.60
CA ARG A 60 -6.96 2.26 -5.92
C ARG A 60 -5.88 1.34 -6.46
N ASP A 61 -4.90 1.01 -5.62
CA ASP A 61 -3.77 0.18 -6.04
C ASP A 61 -4.17 -1.30 -6.14
N SER A 62 -4.95 -1.82 -5.19
CA SER A 62 -5.43 -3.22 -5.22
C SER A 62 -6.26 -3.51 -6.47
N ARG A 63 -7.02 -2.53 -6.98
CA ARG A 63 -7.77 -2.67 -8.23
C ARG A 63 -6.85 -2.87 -9.44
N MET A 64 -5.64 -2.31 -9.40
CA MET A 64 -4.61 -2.39 -10.44
C MET A 64 -3.64 -3.57 -10.26
N ALA A 65 -3.87 -4.44 -9.28
CA ALA A 65 -3.07 -5.65 -9.11
C ALA A 65 -3.04 -6.46 -10.41
N GLY A 66 -1.84 -6.84 -10.85
CA GLY A 66 -1.62 -7.63 -12.07
C GLY A 66 -1.82 -6.85 -13.36
N TYR A 67 -1.91 -5.52 -13.31
CA TYR A 67 -1.95 -4.72 -14.52
C TYR A 67 -0.64 -4.88 -15.30
N ALA A 68 -0.75 -5.23 -16.58
CA ALA A 68 0.35 -5.58 -17.48
C ALA A 68 0.21 -4.88 -18.85
N GLY A 69 -0.35 -3.66 -18.86
CA GLY A 69 -0.62 -2.92 -20.09
C GLY A 69 -1.81 -3.49 -20.85
N CYS A 70 -1.73 -3.53 -22.19
CA CYS A 70 -2.79 -4.14 -22.99
C CYS A 70 -2.89 -5.67 -22.81
N ALA A 71 -1.84 -6.34 -22.31
CA ALA A 71 -1.91 -7.75 -21.94
C ALA A 71 -2.58 -7.97 -20.57
N SER A 72 -3.38 -7.02 -20.06
CA SER A 72 -4.09 -7.20 -18.79
C SER A 72 -5.34 -8.05 -18.99
N GLY A 73 -5.38 -9.26 -18.43
CA GLY A 73 -6.56 -10.12 -18.43
C GLY A 73 -6.29 -11.53 -17.91
N TYR A 74 -7.37 -12.31 -17.71
CA TYR A 74 -7.34 -13.66 -17.11
C TYR A 74 -6.42 -14.64 -17.87
N ASN A 75 -6.25 -14.46 -19.18
CA ASN A 75 -5.44 -15.33 -20.06
C ASN A 75 -4.06 -14.76 -20.42
N SER A 76 -3.61 -13.71 -19.75
CA SER A 76 -2.29 -13.12 -20.03
C SER A 76 -1.16 -14.00 -19.51
N SER A 77 -0.21 -14.33 -20.38
CA SER A 77 1.01 -15.03 -19.97
C SER A 77 2.03 -13.99 -19.50
N LEU A 78 2.19 -13.86 -18.18
CA LEU A 78 3.29 -13.10 -17.59
C LEU A 78 4.42 -14.06 -17.23
N HIS A 79 5.61 -13.79 -17.73
CA HIS A 79 6.83 -14.48 -17.33
C HIS A 79 7.70 -13.58 -16.46
N ASN A 80 8.05 -14.04 -15.27
CA ASN A 80 8.99 -13.33 -14.42
C ASN A 80 10.44 -13.71 -14.76
N GLY A 81 11.12 -12.86 -15.54
CA GLY A 81 12.50 -13.07 -15.97
C GLY A 81 13.58 -12.67 -14.94
N LEU A 82 13.19 -12.28 -13.73
CA LEU A 82 14.12 -11.87 -12.67
C LEU A 82 14.81 -13.07 -12.02
N ASN A 83 16.07 -12.89 -11.61
CA ASN A 83 16.84 -13.90 -10.88
C ASN A 83 16.50 -13.86 -9.39
N ILE A 84 15.39 -14.49 -9.02
CA ILE A 84 14.92 -14.54 -7.64
C ILE A 84 15.13 -15.93 -7.04
N ASN A 85 15.63 -15.97 -5.80
CA ASN A 85 15.58 -17.20 -5.01
C ASN A 85 14.24 -17.24 -4.28
N ILE A 86 13.34 -18.10 -4.75
CA ILE A 86 11.98 -18.25 -4.22
C ILE A 86 11.95 -18.73 -2.76
N ALA A 87 13.03 -19.35 -2.26
CA ALA A 87 13.17 -19.71 -0.85
C ALA A 87 13.49 -18.49 0.04
N THR A 88 13.95 -17.39 -0.55
CA THR A 88 14.26 -16.14 0.15
C THR A 88 13.02 -15.25 0.17
N ALA A 89 12.38 -15.12 1.34
CA ALA A 89 11.13 -14.37 1.50
C ALA A 89 11.23 -12.92 1.01
N SER A 90 12.35 -12.22 1.25
CA SER A 90 12.54 -10.84 0.78
C SER A 90 12.50 -10.71 -0.74
N GLN A 91 13.03 -11.69 -1.47
CA GLN A 91 13.03 -11.69 -2.93
C GLN A 91 11.68 -12.13 -3.47
N ARG A 92 11.12 -13.22 -2.94
CA ARG A 92 9.79 -13.71 -3.34
C ARG A 92 8.71 -12.66 -3.13
N LEU A 93 8.67 -12.01 -1.96
CA LEU A 93 7.63 -11.03 -1.65
C LEU A 93 7.75 -9.74 -2.48
N LEU A 94 8.95 -9.34 -2.92
CA LEU A 94 9.13 -8.08 -3.65
C LEU A 94 9.19 -8.24 -5.17
N TYR A 95 9.64 -9.38 -5.68
CA TYR A 95 10.00 -9.54 -7.09
C TYR A 95 9.27 -10.69 -7.78
N ASP A 96 8.31 -11.33 -7.13
CA ASP A 96 7.48 -12.36 -7.75
C ASP A 96 6.24 -11.81 -8.44
N PHE A 97 6.40 -11.32 -9.67
CA PHE A 97 5.33 -10.69 -10.43
C PHE A 97 4.30 -11.66 -11.03
N GLU A 98 4.55 -12.97 -10.98
CA GLU A 98 3.55 -14.00 -11.32
C GLU A 98 2.42 -14.06 -10.27
N MET A 99 2.60 -13.40 -9.13
CA MET A 99 1.59 -13.21 -8.09
C MET A 99 1.19 -11.74 -8.02
N PRO A 100 0.16 -11.32 -8.79
CA PRO A 100 -0.40 -9.97 -8.77
C PRO A 100 -0.73 -9.44 -7.38
N ILE A 101 -1.22 -10.32 -6.51
CA ILE A 101 -1.64 -9.97 -5.17
C ILE A 101 -1.30 -11.10 -4.21
N GLU A 102 -0.89 -10.74 -3.00
CA GLU A 102 -0.58 -11.66 -1.92
C GLU A 102 -0.76 -10.93 -0.59
N GLY A 103 -0.88 -11.67 0.52
CA GLY A 103 -0.85 -11.09 1.84
C GLY A 103 -0.17 -11.97 2.87
N LEU A 104 0.09 -11.38 4.03
CA LEU A 104 0.51 -12.08 5.23
C LEU A 104 -0.50 -11.74 6.33
N ASP A 105 -0.98 -12.78 7.00
CA ASP A 105 -2.02 -12.72 8.03
C ASP A 105 -1.39 -12.70 9.42
N ASN A 106 -1.85 -11.77 10.28
CA ASN A 106 -1.45 -11.63 11.68
C ASN A 106 0.07 -11.70 11.88
N VAL A 107 0.82 -10.85 11.18
CA VAL A 107 2.28 -10.98 11.10
C VAL A 107 2.92 -10.77 12.46
N GLY A 108 3.93 -11.58 12.78
CA GLY A 108 4.86 -11.30 13.87
C GLY A 108 6.08 -10.57 13.33
N SER A 109 7.21 -11.28 13.27
CA SER A 109 8.40 -10.84 12.53
C SER A 109 8.38 -11.41 11.11
N ILE A 110 8.61 -10.58 10.10
CA ILE A 110 8.70 -11.05 8.71
C ILE A 110 10.18 -11.23 8.34
N SER A 111 10.56 -12.46 8.00
CA SER A 111 11.92 -12.76 7.54
C SER A 111 12.24 -11.97 6.28
N GLY A 112 13.40 -11.30 6.25
CA GLY A 112 13.86 -10.56 5.08
C GLY A 112 13.17 -9.20 4.87
N TRP A 113 12.39 -8.68 5.81
CA TRP A 113 11.78 -7.35 5.69
C TRP A 113 12.83 -6.23 5.45
N GLY A 114 14.01 -6.40 6.03
CA GLY A 114 15.12 -5.45 5.96
C GLY A 114 15.08 -4.40 7.08
N SER A 115 15.93 -3.39 6.97
CA SER A 115 15.96 -2.24 7.89
C SER A 115 14.88 -1.23 7.52
N GLY A 116 14.08 -0.78 8.49
CA GLY A 116 13.02 0.21 8.28
C GLY A 116 11.90 0.09 9.31
N VAL A 117 10.78 0.76 9.05
CA VAL A 117 9.56 0.59 9.86
C VAL A 117 9.06 -0.84 9.67
N ALA A 118 9.02 -1.61 10.75
CA ALA A 118 8.50 -2.97 10.74
C ALA A 118 6.98 -2.98 10.90
N PRO A 119 6.28 -3.97 10.31
CA PRO A 119 4.87 -4.17 10.57
C PRO A 119 4.60 -4.45 12.04
N VAL A 120 3.48 -3.93 12.52
CA VAL A 120 3.00 -4.14 13.88
C VAL A 120 2.53 -5.59 14.03
N ASN A 121 2.96 -6.23 15.11
CA ASN A 121 2.57 -7.62 15.40
C ASN A 121 1.04 -7.78 15.47
N GLY A 122 0.51 -8.83 14.84
CA GLY A 122 -0.92 -9.16 14.78
C GLY A 122 -1.72 -8.36 13.75
N THR A 123 -1.07 -7.50 12.95
CA THR A 123 -1.70 -6.82 11.80
C THR A 123 -1.38 -7.55 10.51
N ASP A 124 -2.12 -7.27 9.44
CA ASP A 124 -1.88 -7.87 8.13
C ASP A 124 -0.95 -7.01 7.26
N VAL A 125 -0.34 -7.65 6.27
CA VAL A 125 0.44 -7.00 5.22
C VAL A 125 -0.10 -7.39 3.86
N LEU A 126 -0.31 -6.41 2.98
CA LEU A 126 -0.76 -6.61 1.61
C LEU A 126 0.36 -6.33 0.62
N PHE A 127 0.55 -7.21 -0.36
CA PHE A 127 1.44 -7.03 -1.49
C PHE A 127 0.61 -6.92 -2.76
N VAL A 128 0.79 -5.81 -3.49
CA VAL A 128 0.14 -5.52 -4.76
C VAL A 128 1.22 -5.32 -5.81
N ARG A 129 1.21 -6.13 -6.87
CA ARG A 129 2.25 -6.15 -7.90
C ARG A 129 1.63 -5.85 -9.26
N GLY A 130 2.32 -5.05 -10.06
CA GLY A 130 1.85 -4.70 -11.41
C GLY A 130 2.60 -3.52 -11.98
N ALA A 131 2.21 -3.13 -13.19
CA ALA A 131 2.61 -1.88 -13.80
C ALA A 131 1.81 -0.71 -13.19
N PHE A 132 2.49 0.37 -12.84
CA PHE A 132 1.86 1.57 -12.27
C PHE A 132 2.14 2.82 -13.11
N THR A 133 3.24 2.82 -13.88
CA THR A 133 3.62 3.93 -14.76
C THR A 133 4.38 3.38 -15.97
N GLY A 134 4.60 4.23 -16.96
CA GLY A 134 5.34 3.88 -18.16
C GLY A 134 4.41 3.65 -19.35
N ASP A 135 4.90 4.04 -20.51
CA ASP A 135 4.33 3.83 -21.84
C ASP A 135 5.48 4.15 -22.79
N ILE A 136 6.42 3.22 -22.87
CA ILE A 136 7.65 3.37 -23.67
C ILE A 136 7.55 2.37 -24.82
N GLY A 137 7.31 2.87 -26.03
CA GLY A 137 7.22 2.03 -27.23
C GLY A 137 8.53 1.31 -27.55
N ILE A 138 8.43 0.26 -28.36
CA ILE A 138 9.57 -0.49 -28.87
C ILE A 138 9.85 -0.08 -30.32
N LYS A 139 11.09 0.32 -30.59
CA LYS A 139 11.53 0.82 -31.90
C LYS A 139 11.80 -0.27 -32.92
N ALA A 140 12.18 -1.45 -32.44
CA ALA A 140 12.49 -2.61 -33.27
C ALA A 140 12.42 -3.89 -32.44
N ASN A 141 12.21 -5.02 -33.11
CA ASN A 141 12.18 -6.33 -32.47
C ASN A 141 13.39 -6.53 -31.56
N ASN A 142 13.15 -7.11 -30.40
CA ASN A 142 14.21 -7.47 -29.49
C ASN A 142 15.20 -8.45 -30.11
N SER A 143 16.46 -8.30 -29.70
CA SER A 143 17.53 -9.26 -29.95
C SER A 143 17.77 -10.09 -28.69
N SER A 144 18.58 -11.13 -28.78
CA SER A 144 18.84 -12.03 -27.65
C SER A 144 19.42 -11.33 -26.41
N GLY A 145 20.03 -10.15 -26.50
CA GLY A 145 20.59 -9.47 -25.32
C GLY A 145 20.02 -8.08 -25.03
N ASN A 146 19.31 -7.50 -26.00
CA ASN A 146 18.95 -6.09 -25.98
C ASN A 146 17.59 -5.81 -26.61
N LEU A 147 16.94 -4.77 -26.10
CA LEU A 147 15.78 -4.10 -26.69
C LEU A 147 16.18 -2.72 -27.22
N ARG A 148 15.42 -2.21 -28.19
CA ARG A 148 15.51 -0.81 -28.63
C ARG A 148 14.21 -0.12 -28.26
N ALA A 149 14.26 0.73 -27.24
CA ALA A 149 13.12 1.48 -26.74
C ALA A 149 13.05 2.85 -27.42
N GLU A 150 11.84 3.31 -27.73
CA GLU A 150 11.57 4.68 -28.19
C GLU A 150 11.61 5.62 -26.99
N THR A 151 12.49 6.62 -27.03
CA THR A 151 12.60 7.59 -25.94
C THR A 151 12.32 8.99 -26.46
N SER A 152 11.52 9.76 -25.74
CA SER A 152 11.24 11.17 -26.04
C SER A 152 12.38 12.10 -25.60
N SER A 153 13.46 11.55 -25.05
CA SER A 153 14.63 12.28 -24.54
C SER A 153 15.89 11.41 -24.65
N PRO A 154 17.08 12.02 -24.81
CA PRO A 154 18.33 11.28 -24.90
C PRO A 154 18.66 10.57 -23.58
N VAL A 155 19.45 9.50 -23.67
CA VAL A 155 20.04 8.86 -22.49
C VAL A 155 21.22 9.72 -22.01
N VAL A 156 21.19 10.07 -20.75
CA VAL A 156 22.26 10.79 -20.04
C VAL A 156 22.95 9.83 -19.08
N ALA A 157 24.27 9.92 -19.01
CA ALA A 157 25.05 9.19 -18.02
C ALA A 157 24.68 9.70 -16.62
N GLY A 158 24.59 8.78 -15.65
CA GLY A 158 24.37 9.16 -14.27
C GLY A 158 25.53 9.99 -13.70
N VAL A 159 25.20 11.02 -12.92
CA VAL A 159 26.18 11.79 -12.16
C VAL A 159 26.38 11.16 -10.78
N ASP A 160 27.55 11.38 -10.16
CA ASP A 160 27.85 10.94 -8.79
C ASP A 160 27.64 9.44 -8.51
N GLY A 161 27.86 8.59 -9.51
CA GLY A 161 27.67 7.14 -9.40
C GLY A 161 26.21 6.69 -9.51
N GLY A 162 25.30 7.59 -9.88
CA GLY A 162 23.91 7.25 -10.21
C GLY A 162 23.76 6.44 -11.51
N PRO A 163 22.59 5.83 -11.75
CA PRO A 163 22.34 5.08 -12.97
C PRO A 163 22.23 6.00 -14.20
N SER A 164 22.62 5.50 -15.37
CA SER A 164 22.26 6.15 -16.64
C SER A 164 20.75 6.10 -16.83
N CYS A 165 20.16 7.22 -17.23
CA CYS A 165 18.71 7.38 -17.40
C CYS A 165 18.38 8.14 -18.67
N THR A 166 17.17 8.01 -19.19
CA THR A 166 16.62 9.03 -20.09
C THR A 166 16.57 10.37 -19.36
N ALA A 167 16.80 11.49 -20.07
CA ALA A 167 16.90 12.81 -19.42
C ALA A 167 15.61 13.24 -18.70
N ASN A 168 14.46 12.66 -19.05
CA ASN A 168 13.18 12.87 -18.37
C ASN A 168 12.89 11.84 -17.26
N GLY A 169 13.82 10.90 -16.99
CA GLY A 169 13.69 9.86 -15.97
C GLY A 169 12.62 8.81 -16.27
N SER A 170 12.22 8.64 -17.52
CA SER A 170 11.23 7.64 -17.93
C SER A 170 11.74 6.20 -17.81
N LEU A 171 13.04 6.00 -18.03
CA LEU A 171 13.71 4.71 -17.95
C LEU A 171 15.14 4.91 -17.45
N CYS A 172 15.54 4.11 -16.48
CA CYS A 172 16.86 4.13 -15.88
C CYS A 172 17.49 2.74 -15.88
N THR A 173 18.82 2.71 -15.79
CA THR A 173 19.53 1.50 -15.35
C THR A 173 19.05 1.12 -13.94
N ASP A 174 18.97 -0.18 -13.68
CA ASP A 174 18.39 -0.83 -12.49
C ASP A 174 16.88 -0.77 -12.33
N ASP A 175 16.15 -0.14 -13.25
CA ASP A 175 14.69 -0.23 -13.26
C ASP A 175 14.25 -1.69 -13.48
N ILE A 176 13.26 -2.11 -12.69
CA ILE A 176 12.49 -3.32 -12.95
C ILE A 176 11.31 -2.93 -13.83
N VAL A 177 11.28 -3.52 -15.02
CA VAL A 177 10.32 -3.18 -16.06
C VAL A 177 9.64 -4.42 -16.58
N MET A 178 8.49 -4.23 -17.20
CA MET A 178 7.76 -5.23 -17.95
C MET A 178 7.68 -4.81 -19.40
N ILE A 179 7.93 -5.73 -20.32
CA ILE A 179 7.58 -5.57 -21.73
C ILE A 179 6.29 -6.35 -22.03
N SER A 180 5.38 -5.78 -22.82
CA SER A 180 4.04 -6.34 -23.09
C SER A 180 3.61 -6.15 -24.54
N ASP A 181 2.93 -7.14 -25.15
CA ASP A 181 2.44 -7.09 -26.56
C ASP A 181 0.95 -7.49 -26.72
N CYS A 182 0.13 -7.21 -25.72
CA CYS A 182 -1.30 -7.54 -25.61
C CYS A 182 -1.64 -9.04 -25.51
N ALA A 183 -0.71 -9.94 -25.83
CA ALA A 183 -0.86 -11.37 -25.64
C ALA A 183 -0.01 -11.90 -24.49
N LYS A 184 1.21 -11.39 -24.36
CA LYS A 184 2.21 -11.85 -23.39
C LYS A 184 2.95 -10.69 -22.76
N SER A 185 3.57 -10.96 -21.62
CA SER A 185 4.42 -9.99 -20.92
C SER A 185 5.61 -10.67 -20.24
N ARG A 186 6.70 -9.92 -20.09
CA ARG A 186 7.91 -10.37 -19.41
C ARG A 186 8.44 -9.30 -18.48
N VAL A 187 8.73 -9.65 -17.23
CA VAL A 187 9.43 -8.77 -16.28
C VAL A 187 10.94 -9.00 -16.36
N PHE A 188 11.72 -7.94 -16.36
CA PHE A 188 13.19 -7.99 -16.36
C PHE A 188 13.79 -6.72 -15.72
N GLN A 189 15.06 -6.79 -15.33
CA GLN A 189 15.84 -5.64 -14.87
C GLN A 189 16.64 -5.05 -16.03
N VAL A 190 16.59 -3.73 -16.17
CA VAL A 190 17.49 -2.98 -17.06
C VAL A 190 18.88 -2.97 -16.44
N THR A 191 19.79 -3.78 -16.99
CA THR A 191 21.18 -3.88 -16.48
C THR A 191 22.10 -2.80 -17.02
N THR A 192 21.80 -2.26 -18.20
CA THR A 192 22.51 -1.13 -18.78
C THR A 192 21.57 -0.39 -19.73
N LEU A 193 21.61 0.93 -19.68
CA LEU A 193 20.89 1.79 -20.61
C LEU A 193 21.88 2.64 -21.40
N ASN A 194 21.94 2.42 -22.72
CA ASN A 194 22.83 3.15 -23.62
C ASN A 194 22.01 4.02 -24.59
N ALA A 195 22.57 5.17 -25.01
CA ALA A 195 21.97 5.97 -26.07
C ALA A 195 21.97 5.20 -27.40
N ASP A 196 20.86 5.30 -28.15
CA ASP A 196 20.72 4.76 -29.50
C ASP A 196 20.22 5.86 -30.45
N GLY A 197 21.05 6.90 -30.61
CA GLY A 197 20.65 8.17 -31.23
C GLY A 197 19.92 9.08 -30.23
N ALA A 198 19.23 10.10 -30.76
CA ALA A 198 18.63 11.16 -29.94
C ALA A 198 17.28 10.80 -29.28
N SER A 199 16.59 9.79 -29.84
CA SER A 199 15.21 9.43 -29.45
C SER A 199 15.02 7.92 -29.30
N ALA A 200 16.09 7.20 -28.97
CA ALA A 200 16.00 5.80 -28.60
C ALA A 200 17.06 5.43 -27.60
N ALA A 201 16.78 4.36 -26.85
CA ALA A 201 17.71 3.76 -25.92
C ALA A 201 17.89 2.28 -26.25
N LEU A 202 19.13 1.81 -26.18
CA LEU A 202 19.45 0.40 -26.16
C LEU A 202 19.36 -0.09 -24.71
N VAL A 203 18.35 -0.92 -24.43
CA VAL A 203 18.07 -1.49 -23.12
C VAL A 203 18.72 -2.87 -23.06
N VAL A 204 19.68 -3.06 -22.15
CA VAL A 204 20.41 -4.32 -21.98
C VAL A 204 19.85 -5.09 -20.78
N HIS A 205 19.62 -6.39 -20.94
CA HIS A 205 19.07 -7.26 -19.89
C HIS A 205 19.97 -8.47 -19.60
N ALA A 206 21.23 -8.22 -19.25
CA ALA A 206 22.21 -9.26 -18.95
C ALA A 206 21.88 -10.04 -17.65
N ALA A 207 22.51 -11.21 -17.46
CA ALA A 207 22.39 -12.03 -16.25
C ALA A 207 23.21 -11.45 -15.08
N SER A 208 22.93 -10.21 -14.70
CA SER A 208 23.63 -9.43 -13.67
C SER A 208 22.66 -8.51 -12.93
N GLY A 209 23.11 -7.90 -11.82
CA GLY A 209 22.31 -6.96 -11.02
C GLY A 209 21.67 -7.61 -9.79
N SER A 210 20.85 -6.85 -9.08
CA SER A 210 20.09 -7.30 -7.91
C SER A 210 18.65 -6.77 -8.00
N PRO A 211 17.62 -7.64 -8.12
CA PRO A 211 17.72 -9.10 -8.16
C PRO A 211 18.43 -9.65 -9.41
N GLY A 212 18.52 -8.86 -10.48
CA GLY A 212 19.11 -9.24 -11.76
C GLY A 212 18.19 -10.08 -12.62
N ASN A 213 18.67 -10.51 -13.78
CA ASN A 213 17.93 -11.38 -14.71
C ASN A 213 18.38 -12.84 -14.62
N ALA A 214 17.43 -13.78 -14.65
CA ALA A 214 17.71 -15.21 -14.52
C ALA A 214 18.46 -15.75 -15.76
N PRO A 215 19.44 -16.66 -15.59
CA PRO A 215 20.10 -17.30 -16.71
C PRO A 215 19.23 -18.39 -17.39
N PRO A 216 19.30 -18.54 -18.73
CA PRO A 216 19.96 -17.62 -19.66
C PRO A 216 19.15 -16.32 -19.76
N ALA A 217 19.77 -15.17 -19.48
CA ALA A 217 19.09 -13.87 -19.58
C ALA A 217 18.87 -13.43 -21.03
N SER A 218 19.16 -14.33 -21.98
CA SER A 218 19.01 -14.09 -23.40
C SER A 218 17.64 -14.54 -23.88
N TRP A 219 16.87 -13.60 -24.43
CA TRP A 219 15.54 -13.82 -24.97
C TRP A 219 15.32 -12.86 -26.14
N GLY A 220 14.54 -13.29 -27.14
CA GLY A 220 14.36 -12.53 -28.38
C GLY A 220 15.35 -12.82 -29.50
N GLY A 221 15.14 -12.15 -30.63
CA GLY A 221 15.89 -12.35 -31.86
C GLY A 221 15.28 -13.41 -32.78
N ALA A 222 15.87 -13.57 -33.98
CA ALA A 222 15.29 -14.36 -35.08
C ALA A 222 15.21 -15.88 -34.82
N SER A 223 15.87 -16.39 -33.78
CA SER A 223 15.86 -17.82 -33.41
C SER A 223 15.20 -18.09 -32.07
N ALA A 224 14.69 -17.06 -31.39
CA ALA A 224 13.94 -17.23 -30.16
C ALA A 224 12.52 -17.71 -30.48
N PRO A 225 11.88 -18.46 -29.56
CA PRO A 225 10.51 -18.86 -29.76
C PRO A 225 9.58 -17.63 -29.72
N PRO A 226 8.39 -17.67 -30.36
CA PRO A 226 7.53 -16.49 -30.53
C PRO A 226 7.14 -15.79 -29.23
N GLU A 227 7.09 -16.52 -28.11
CA GLU A 227 6.82 -16.02 -26.78
C GLU A 227 7.94 -15.13 -26.19
N GLU A 228 9.14 -15.16 -26.77
CA GLU A 228 10.26 -14.33 -26.34
C GLU A 228 10.53 -13.18 -27.33
N VAL A 229 9.75 -13.07 -28.41
CA VAL A 229 9.88 -12.00 -29.40
C VAL A 229 8.84 -10.91 -29.15
N PHE A 230 9.31 -9.70 -28.90
CA PHE A 230 8.52 -8.48 -28.72
C PHE A 230 8.81 -7.51 -29.85
N GLY A 231 7.76 -7.11 -30.57
CA GLY A 231 7.84 -6.27 -31.76
C GLY A 231 7.59 -4.80 -31.48
N VAL A 232 7.39 -4.02 -32.54
CA VAL A 232 7.15 -2.56 -32.43
C VAL A 232 5.80 -2.18 -31.80
N GLU A 233 4.85 -3.11 -31.77
CA GLU A 233 3.57 -2.95 -31.07
C GLU A 233 3.68 -3.19 -29.56
N SER A 234 4.87 -3.53 -29.07
CA SER A 234 5.12 -3.76 -27.65
C SER A 234 5.43 -2.47 -26.91
N GLU A 235 5.11 -2.47 -25.62
CA GLU A 235 5.39 -1.35 -24.71
C GLU A 235 6.22 -1.84 -23.51
N ILE A 236 7.07 -0.95 -22.99
CA ILE A 236 7.75 -1.10 -21.70
C ILE A 236 7.01 -0.28 -20.64
N LEU A 237 6.68 -0.95 -19.55
CA LEU A 237 6.02 -0.42 -18.37
C LEU A 237 6.95 -0.57 -17.16
N ARG A 238 6.91 0.41 -16.25
CA ARG A 238 7.60 0.28 -14.94
C ARG A 238 6.69 -0.46 -13.99
N VAL A 239 7.22 -1.56 -13.45
CA VAL A 239 6.52 -2.40 -12.49
C VAL A 239 7.07 -2.19 -11.10
N SER A 240 6.22 -2.39 -10.10
CA SER A 240 6.61 -2.34 -8.71
C SER A 240 5.79 -3.32 -7.88
N THR A 241 6.26 -3.56 -6.67
CA THR A 241 5.47 -4.18 -5.62
C THR A 241 5.14 -3.11 -4.59
N LEU A 242 3.86 -2.74 -4.49
CA LEU A 242 3.36 -1.87 -3.43
C LEU A 242 2.98 -2.72 -2.22
N VAL A 243 3.57 -2.42 -1.07
CA VAL A 243 3.34 -3.12 0.18
C VAL A 243 2.63 -2.20 1.15
N TYR A 244 1.44 -2.58 1.59
CA TYR A 244 0.68 -1.86 2.62
C TYR A 244 0.76 -2.60 3.95
N PHE A 245 1.03 -1.88 5.03
CA PHE A 245 1.14 -2.44 6.38
C PHE A 245 0.93 -1.38 7.46
N ILE A 246 0.62 -1.82 8.68
CA ILE A 246 0.60 -0.92 9.84
C ILE A 246 1.97 -0.86 10.48
N GLY A 247 2.55 0.32 10.59
CA GLY A 247 3.84 0.58 11.23
C GLY A 247 3.72 1.52 12.42
N GLN A 248 4.82 1.74 13.14
CA GLN A 248 4.91 2.79 14.17
C GLN A 248 5.79 3.94 13.68
N ASN A 249 5.28 5.16 13.78
CA ASN A 249 6.03 6.37 13.45
C ASN A 249 7.01 6.76 14.56
N ALA A 250 7.83 7.79 14.30
CA ALA A 250 8.84 8.25 15.25
C ALA A 250 8.25 8.76 16.59
N ALA A 251 6.95 9.12 16.62
CA ALA A 251 6.23 9.49 17.83
C ALA A 251 5.62 8.29 18.57
N GLY A 252 5.89 7.05 18.12
CA GLY A 252 5.37 5.82 18.70
C GLY A 252 3.90 5.54 18.37
N ARG A 253 3.33 6.24 17.38
CA ARG A 253 1.92 6.11 16.99
C ARG A 253 1.80 5.21 15.77
N ARG A 254 0.70 4.44 15.72
CA ARG A 254 0.44 3.54 14.59
C ARG A 254 -0.10 4.31 13.39
N ALA A 255 0.37 3.95 12.20
CA ALA A 255 -0.01 4.54 10.94
C ALA A 255 -0.01 3.51 9.82
N LEU A 256 -0.78 3.76 8.76
CA LEU A 256 -0.68 3.03 7.50
C LEU A 256 0.59 3.49 6.76
N TYR A 257 1.43 2.54 6.41
CA TYR A 257 2.61 2.74 5.59
C TYR A 257 2.44 2.08 4.23
N GLN A 258 3.09 2.67 3.22
CA GLN A 258 3.32 2.06 1.93
C GLN A 258 4.82 1.92 1.68
N ARG A 259 5.22 0.81 1.05
CA ARG A 259 6.57 0.61 0.51
C ARG A 259 6.46 0.25 -0.98
N ALA A 260 7.29 0.86 -1.83
CA ALA A 260 7.35 0.53 -3.25
C ALA A 260 8.66 -0.19 -3.59
N GLY A 261 8.58 -1.47 -3.94
CA GLY A 261 9.75 -2.31 -4.23
C GLY A 261 10.72 -2.34 -3.04
N SER A 262 12.00 -2.09 -3.30
CA SER A 262 13.06 -2.04 -2.29
C SER A 262 13.17 -0.70 -1.57
N ASN A 263 12.43 0.34 -1.99
CA ASN A 263 12.51 1.69 -1.42
C ASN A 263 12.15 1.73 0.07
N GLY A 264 12.47 2.85 0.72
CA GLY A 264 12.02 3.13 2.08
C GLY A 264 10.50 3.24 2.19
N SER A 265 9.96 2.89 3.35
CA SER A 265 8.53 3.00 3.63
C SER A 265 8.14 4.46 3.88
N VAL A 266 6.98 4.84 3.36
CA VAL A 266 6.37 6.17 3.53
C VAL A 266 5.12 6.04 4.39
N GLU A 267 4.99 6.92 5.37
CA GLU A 267 3.77 7.06 6.17
C GLU A 267 2.68 7.73 5.34
N LEU A 268 1.53 7.09 5.20
CA LEU A 268 0.40 7.63 4.44
C LEU A 268 -0.62 8.29 5.35
N VAL A 269 -1.06 7.57 6.39
CA VAL A 269 -2.17 7.99 7.25
C VAL A 269 -1.92 7.56 8.69
N GLU A 270 -1.89 8.52 9.61
CA GLU A 270 -1.76 8.27 11.04
C GLU A 270 -3.09 7.83 11.68
N GLY A 271 -3.03 7.10 12.80
CA GLY A 271 -4.21 6.75 13.59
C GLY A 271 -4.92 5.49 13.11
N ILE A 272 -4.24 4.70 12.29
CA ILE A 272 -4.68 3.35 11.91
C ILE A 272 -4.09 2.38 12.94
N GLN A 273 -4.93 1.88 13.84
CA GLN A 273 -4.52 1.00 14.93
C GLN A 273 -4.26 -0.42 14.44
N ASP A 274 -5.07 -0.92 13.51
CA ASP A 274 -5.04 -2.30 13.01
C ASP A 274 -5.58 -2.36 11.57
N MET A 275 -5.07 -3.31 10.79
CA MET A 275 -5.50 -3.63 9.44
C MET A 275 -5.62 -5.13 9.30
N GLN A 276 -6.76 -5.58 8.79
CA GLN A 276 -7.07 -6.99 8.54
C GLN A 276 -7.63 -7.14 7.14
N ILE A 277 -7.24 -8.20 6.46
CA ILE A 277 -7.49 -8.40 5.05
C ILE A 277 -8.00 -9.82 4.84
N THR A 278 -9.11 -9.90 4.13
CA THR A 278 -9.65 -11.17 3.66
C THR A 278 -9.78 -11.13 2.15
N TYR A 279 -9.63 -12.28 1.52
CA TYR A 279 -9.52 -12.43 0.08
C TYR A 279 -10.73 -13.18 -0.44
N GLY A 280 -11.42 -12.61 -1.42
CA GLY A 280 -12.53 -13.24 -2.11
C GLY A 280 -12.00 -14.35 -3.01
N TYR A 281 -12.22 -15.58 -2.58
CA TYR A 281 -11.67 -16.78 -3.19
C TYR A 281 -12.74 -17.44 -4.09
N ASP A 282 -12.40 -17.61 -5.36
CA ASP A 282 -13.24 -18.24 -6.38
C ASP A 282 -12.89 -19.74 -6.50
N THR A 283 -13.71 -20.56 -5.85
CA THR A 283 -13.62 -22.02 -5.90
C THR A 283 -14.30 -22.61 -7.13
N SER A 284 -15.24 -21.88 -7.76
CA SER A 284 -16.02 -22.30 -8.91
C SER A 284 -15.34 -22.03 -10.26
N GLY A 285 -14.44 -21.05 -10.32
CA GLY A 285 -13.82 -20.57 -11.55
C GLY A 285 -14.76 -19.73 -12.41
N ASP A 286 -15.77 -19.09 -11.81
CA ASP A 286 -16.76 -18.24 -12.50
C ASP A 286 -16.46 -16.74 -12.39
N GLY A 287 -15.28 -16.38 -11.86
CA GLY A 287 -14.84 -14.98 -11.69
C GLY A 287 -15.49 -14.28 -10.50
N LEU A 288 -16.26 -14.99 -9.67
CA LEU A 288 -16.96 -14.45 -8.51
C LEU A 288 -16.47 -15.10 -7.21
N PRO A 289 -16.29 -14.32 -6.13
CA PRO A 289 -15.82 -14.88 -4.86
C PRO A 289 -16.93 -15.69 -4.17
N ASN A 290 -16.67 -16.96 -3.80
CA ASN A 290 -17.61 -17.78 -3.04
C ASN A 290 -17.49 -17.53 -1.53
N ASN A 291 -16.29 -17.26 -1.04
CA ASN A 291 -15.99 -16.99 0.36
C ASN A 291 -14.85 -15.96 0.51
N TYR A 292 -14.77 -15.37 1.70
CA TYR A 292 -13.67 -14.49 2.10
C TYR A 292 -12.84 -15.19 3.16
N VAL A 293 -11.55 -15.38 2.89
CA VAL A 293 -10.62 -16.11 3.77
C VAL A 293 -9.36 -15.28 4.06
N SER A 294 -8.66 -15.56 5.15
CA SER A 294 -7.39 -14.92 5.47
C SER A 294 -6.27 -15.35 4.50
N ALA A 295 -5.18 -14.59 4.45
CA ALA A 295 -4.01 -15.00 3.66
C ALA A 295 -3.41 -16.34 4.15
N SER A 296 -3.46 -16.59 5.46
CA SER A 296 -2.99 -17.85 6.07
C SER A 296 -3.78 -19.08 5.59
N ALA A 297 -5.06 -18.92 5.23
CA ALA A 297 -5.88 -20.00 4.68
C ALA A 297 -5.60 -20.31 3.19
N ILE A 298 -4.95 -19.39 2.47
CA ILE A 298 -4.58 -19.54 1.05
C ILE A 298 -3.12 -19.96 0.89
N SER A 299 -2.26 -19.54 1.83
CA SER A 299 -0.81 -19.66 1.71
C SER A 299 -0.33 -21.11 1.77
N ASN A 300 0.51 -21.48 0.80
CA ASN A 300 1.19 -22.78 0.73
C ASN A 300 2.72 -22.62 0.82
N ALA A 301 3.40 -23.66 1.33
CA ALA A 301 4.86 -23.68 1.41
C ALA A 301 5.54 -23.92 0.06
N ASP A 302 4.94 -24.77 -0.79
CA ASP A 302 5.38 -24.97 -2.17
C ASP A 302 4.92 -23.80 -3.05
N ARG A 303 5.81 -23.26 -3.87
CA ARG A 303 5.54 -22.10 -4.71
C ARG A 303 4.46 -22.37 -5.75
N ALA A 304 4.52 -23.50 -6.46
CA ALA A 304 3.62 -23.76 -7.58
C ALA A 304 2.16 -23.83 -7.10
N THR A 305 1.93 -24.55 -6.00
CA THR A 305 0.63 -24.58 -5.33
C THR A 305 0.24 -23.22 -4.75
N HIS A 306 1.18 -22.46 -4.19
CA HIS A 306 0.93 -21.12 -3.68
C HIS A 306 0.41 -20.18 -4.79
N VAL A 307 1.10 -20.11 -5.94
CA VAL A 307 0.67 -19.31 -7.09
C VAL A 307 -0.70 -19.76 -7.59
N ALA A 308 -0.93 -21.08 -7.71
CA ALA A 308 -2.22 -21.62 -8.18
C ALA A 308 -3.38 -21.32 -7.22
N SER A 309 -3.14 -21.31 -5.90
CA SER A 309 -4.14 -20.90 -4.91
C SER A 309 -4.43 -19.41 -5.00
N TRP A 310 -3.40 -18.55 -5.03
CA TRP A 310 -3.59 -17.11 -5.14
C TRP A 310 -4.18 -16.67 -6.48
N ALA A 311 -4.03 -17.46 -7.54
CA ALA A 311 -4.68 -17.21 -8.83
C ALA A 311 -6.22 -17.23 -8.74
N LYS A 312 -6.80 -17.84 -7.70
CA LYS A 312 -8.25 -17.88 -7.45
C LYS A 312 -8.76 -16.68 -6.67
N VAL A 313 -7.89 -15.74 -6.31
CA VAL A 313 -8.30 -14.52 -5.61
C VAL A 313 -8.79 -13.50 -6.64
N VAL A 314 -10.07 -13.13 -6.55
CA VAL A 314 -10.73 -12.18 -7.48
C VAL A 314 -11.07 -10.84 -6.82
N SER A 315 -11.09 -10.78 -5.48
CA SER A 315 -11.33 -9.54 -4.73
C SER A 315 -10.59 -9.51 -3.40
N VAL A 316 -10.47 -8.32 -2.83
CA VAL A 316 -9.87 -8.06 -1.51
C VAL A 316 -10.87 -7.28 -0.67
N ARG A 317 -11.07 -7.70 0.58
CA ARG A 317 -11.80 -6.96 1.61
C ARG A 317 -10.82 -6.48 2.67
N ILE A 318 -10.72 -5.17 2.80
CA ILE A 318 -9.85 -4.48 3.74
C ILE A 318 -10.70 -3.96 4.90
N ALA A 319 -10.30 -4.29 6.12
CA ALA A 319 -10.86 -3.75 7.34
C ALA A 319 -9.78 -2.96 8.09
N LEU A 320 -10.06 -1.70 8.40
CA LEU A 320 -9.18 -0.82 9.15
C LEU A 320 -9.86 -0.42 10.46
N LEU A 321 -9.12 -0.52 11.57
CA LEU A 321 -9.52 0.05 12.84
C LEU A 321 -8.80 1.37 13.04
N LEU A 322 -9.56 2.46 13.09
CA LEU A 322 -9.05 3.80 13.36
C LEU A 322 -9.25 4.19 14.82
N GLN A 323 -8.35 5.04 15.30
CA GLN A 323 -8.28 5.50 16.68
C GLN A 323 -7.95 7.00 16.73
N SER A 324 -8.56 7.75 17.66
CA SER A 324 -8.18 9.14 17.96
C SER A 324 -6.76 9.21 18.53
N GLN A 325 -6.03 10.29 18.20
CA GLN A 325 -4.69 10.52 18.73
C GLN A 325 -4.71 11.00 20.17
N GLU A 326 -5.79 11.65 20.57
CA GLU A 326 -6.06 12.11 21.91
C GLU A 326 -6.79 11.05 22.74
N GLU A 327 -6.57 11.09 24.05
CA GLU A 327 -7.32 10.32 25.04
C GLU A 327 -8.48 11.12 25.61
N ASN A 328 -9.42 10.42 26.26
CA ASN A 328 -10.57 11.03 26.94
C ASN A 328 -11.54 11.76 26.01
N ILE A 329 -11.64 11.27 24.77
CA ILE A 329 -12.56 11.78 23.76
C ILE A 329 -13.99 11.29 24.01
N VAL A 330 -14.15 10.00 24.35
CA VAL A 330 -15.46 9.41 24.67
C VAL A 330 -15.72 9.42 26.16
N GLU A 331 -16.99 9.40 26.58
CA GLU A 331 -17.31 9.44 28.01
C GLU A 331 -17.04 8.12 28.73
N THR A 332 -17.44 7.05 28.09
CA THR A 332 -17.22 5.67 28.52
C THR A 332 -16.32 4.96 27.50
N PRO A 333 -15.44 4.06 27.95
CA PRO A 333 -14.66 3.21 27.06
C PRO A 333 -15.56 2.50 26.04
N GLN A 334 -15.23 2.62 24.75
CA GLN A 334 -15.93 1.92 23.68
C GLN A 334 -15.46 0.47 23.62
N GLN A 335 -16.35 -0.49 23.84
CA GLN A 335 -16.07 -1.89 23.59
C GLN A 335 -16.23 -2.18 22.09
N ILE A 336 -15.14 -2.56 21.42
CA ILE A 336 -15.13 -2.80 19.98
C ILE A 336 -14.53 -4.16 19.71
N THR A 337 -15.23 -4.98 18.93
CA THR A 337 -14.69 -6.25 18.44
C THR A 337 -14.08 -6.03 17.06
N PHE A 338 -12.80 -6.34 16.90
CA PHE A 338 -12.07 -6.27 15.66
C PHE A 338 -11.09 -7.44 15.57
N ASN A 339 -11.06 -8.15 14.44
CA ASN A 339 -10.29 -9.39 14.27
C ASN A 339 -10.55 -10.45 15.36
N GLY A 340 -11.81 -10.60 15.81
CA GLY A 340 -12.15 -11.49 16.92
C GLY A 340 -11.66 -11.04 18.31
N ASN A 341 -10.81 -9.99 18.39
CA ASN A 341 -10.33 -9.40 19.62
C ASN A 341 -11.27 -8.30 20.11
N VAL A 342 -11.49 -8.24 21.42
CA VAL A 342 -12.30 -7.20 22.05
C VAL A 342 -11.39 -6.12 22.63
N LEU A 343 -11.48 -4.91 22.09
CA LEU A 343 -10.86 -3.71 22.64
C LEU A 343 -11.74 -3.14 23.75
N ASN A 344 -11.10 -2.62 24.80
CA ASN A 344 -11.74 -2.21 26.06
C ASN A 344 -12.69 -3.29 26.63
N PRO A 345 -12.22 -4.54 26.85
CA PRO A 345 -13.07 -5.60 27.39
C PRO A 345 -13.50 -5.28 28.83
N THR A 346 -14.66 -5.80 29.23
CA THR A 346 -15.13 -5.70 30.62
C THR A 346 -14.14 -6.37 31.57
N GLY A 347 -13.61 -5.62 32.53
CA GLY A 347 -12.62 -6.12 33.51
C GLY A 347 -11.17 -6.16 33.01
N GLY A 348 -10.87 -5.60 31.84
CA GLY A 348 -9.50 -5.47 31.32
C GLY A 348 -9.01 -4.02 31.27
N ALA A 349 -7.92 -3.79 30.52
CA ALA A 349 -7.42 -2.45 30.24
C ALA A 349 -8.47 -1.67 29.43
N GLN A 350 -8.73 -0.43 29.85
CA GLN A 350 -9.70 0.44 29.21
C GLN A 350 -9.10 1.81 28.95
N ASP A 351 -9.43 2.39 27.79
CA ASP A 351 -9.17 3.78 27.48
C ASP A 351 -10.43 4.49 26.99
N ARG A 352 -10.33 5.81 26.84
CA ARG A 352 -11.42 6.66 26.34
C ARG A 352 -11.06 7.29 25.00
N ARG A 353 -10.37 6.55 24.14
CA ARG A 353 -10.12 6.96 22.75
C ARG A 353 -11.35 6.67 21.91
N LEU A 354 -11.63 7.55 20.95
CA LEU A 354 -12.66 7.31 19.95
C LEU A 354 -12.10 6.34 18.91
N ARG A 355 -12.90 5.35 18.53
CA ARG A 355 -12.53 4.35 17.52
C ARG A 355 -13.65 4.11 16.54
N GLN A 356 -13.28 3.78 15.30
CA GLN A 356 -14.23 3.46 14.25
C GLN A 356 -13.61 2.43 13.29
N VAL A 357 -14.44 1.48 12.85
CA VAL A 357 -14.04 0.46 11.87
C VAL A 357 -14.50 0.90 10.48
N PHE A 358 -13.59 0.81 9.51
CA PHE A 358 -13.86 1.05 8.10
C PHE A 358 -13.63 -0.24 7.33
N ILE A 359 -14.57 -0.60 6.46
CA ILE A 359 -14.47 -1.81 5.64
C ILE A 359 -14.73 -1.42 4.19
N SER A 360 -13.88 -1.89 3.29
CA SER A 360 -14.09 -1.77 1.85
C SER A 360 -13.78 -3.10 1.16
N THR A 361 -14.47 -3.38 0.06
CA THR A 361 -14.22 -4.54 -0.79
C THR A 361 -13.98 -4.06 -2.21
N VAL A 362 -12.90 -4.54 -2.83
CA VAL A 362 -12.48 -4.16 -4.17
C VAL A 362 -12.21 -5.42 -5.00
N GLY A 363 -12.79 -5.48 -6.21
CA GLY A 363 -12.45 -6.50 -7.20
C GLY A 363 -11.14 -6.17 -7.90
N ILE A 364 -10.36 -7.20 -8.24
CA ILE A 364 -9.09 -7.07 -8.94
C ILE A 364 -9.36 -7.03 -10.43
N ARG A 365 -9.06 -5.92 -11.10
CA ARG A 365 -9.47 -5.71 -12.49
C ARG A 365 -8.88 -6.74 -13.45
N SER A 366 -7.65 -7.19 -13.22
CA SER A 366 -6.98 -8.22 -14.05
C SER A 366 -7.61 -9.61 -13.91
N ARG A 367 -8.51 -9.81 -12.94
CA ARG A 367 -9.16 -11.09 -12.61
C ARG A 367 -10.66 -11.11 -12.91
N LEU A 368 -11.20 -10.00 -13.41
CA LEU A 368 -12.60 -9.88 -13.79
C LEU A 368 -12.68 -9.88 -15.31
N ASP A 369 -13.52 -10.77 -15.87
CA ASP A 369 -13.81 -10.84 -17.31
C ASP A 369 -14.70 -9.68 -17.80
#